data_AF-A0A0C3FQN2-F1
#
_entry.id   AF-A0A0C3FQN2-F1
#
_cell.length_a   1.000
_cell.length_b   1.000
_cell.length_c   1.000
_cell.angle_alpha   90.00
_cell.angle_beta   90.00
_cell.angle_gamma   90.00
#
_symmetry.space_group_name_H-M   'P 1'
#
loop_
_entity.id
_entity.type
_entity.pdbx_description
1 polymer ?
#
loop_
_entity_poly.entity_id
_entity_poly.type
_entity_poly.pdbx_seq_one_letter_code
_entity_poly.pdbx_strand_id
1 'polypeptide(L)' 'MWSIMDNNAPLVVAEVYSHLIRGSEPDSTQAVYALYHAVRCLHEQLEELGQPSFLSWVPFIHVGM' A
#
# COMPACT_ATOMS: atom_id res chain seq x y z
N MET A 1 4.00 14.06 -6.17
CA MET A 1 3.47 13.43 -4.95
C MET A 1 3.27 14.49 -3.88
N TRP A 2 2.33 14.28 -2.96
CA TRP A 2 2.06 15.14 -1.80
C TRP A 2 2.30 14.36 -0.50
N SER A 3 2.26 15.06 0.63
CA SER A 3 2.39 14.44 1.95
C SER A 3 1.27 13.44 2.23
N ILE A 4 1.63 12.27 2.74
CA ILE A 4 0.67 11.24 3.16
C ILE A 4 0.38 11.35 4.66
N MET A 5 -0.76 10.81 5.09
CA MET A 5 -1.11 10.74 6.50
C MET A 5 -0.19 9.75 7.24
N ASP A 6 0.25 10.13 8.43
CA ASP A 6 1.15 9.31 9.26
C ASP A 6 0.59 7.91 9.55
N ASN A 7 -0.73 7.76 9.64
CA ASN A 7 -1.38 6.47 9.88
C ASN A 7 -1.45 5.57 8.64
N ASN A 8 -1.44 6.15 7.42
CA ASN A 8 -1.59 5.38 6.18
C ASN A 8 -0.28 4.69 5.79
N ALA A 9 0.86 5.36 6.04
CA ALA A 9 2.16 4.85 5.60
C ALA A 9 2.54 3.50 6.25
N PRO A 10 2.42 3.33 7.58
CA PRO A 10 2.72 2.05 8.22
C PRO A 10 1.83 0.90 7.74
N LEU A 11 0.54 1.17 7.49
CA LEU A 11 -0.40 0.18 6.95
C LEU A 11 0.04 -0.30 5.57
N VAL A 12 0.28 0.64 4.65
CA VAL A 12 0.67 0.31 3.27
C VAL A 12 2.00 -0.43 3.25
N VAL A 13 2.99 0.03 4.01
CA VAL A 13 4.31 -0.60 4.06
C VAL A 13 4.25 -1.99 4.67
N ALA A 14 3.46 -2.19 5.74
CA ALA A 14 3.27 -3.51 6.33
C ALA A 14 2.68 -4.50 5.31
N GLU A 15 1.67 -4.06 4.55
CA GLU A 15 1.02 -4.92 3.56
C GLU A 15 1.91 -5.17 2.32
N VAL A 16 2.71 -4.19 1.90
CA VAL A 16 3.69 -4.41 0.83
C VAL A 16 4.73 -5.45 1.26
N TYR A 17 5.36 -5.28 2.42
CA TYR A 17 6.38 -6.22 2.88
C TYR A 17 5.82 -7.59 3.25
N SER A 18 4.55 -7.67 3.68
CA SER A 18 3.88 -8.96 3.91
C SER A 18 3.74 -9.79 2.63
N HIS A 19 3.79 -9.16 1.46
CA HIS A 19 3.79 -9.83 0.15
C HIS A 19 5.21 -10.07 -0.38
N LEU A 20 6.13 -9.13 -0.20
CA LEU A 20 7.49 -9.25 -0.72
C LEU A 20 8.35 -10.24 0.08
N ILE A 21 8.10 -10.42 1.38
CA ILE A 21 8.97 -11.19 2.30
C ILE A 21 8.27 -12.49 2.76
N ARG A 22 7.45 -13.12 1.92
CA ARG A 22 6.77 -14.39 2.27
C ARG A 22 7.70 -15.61 2.29
N GLY A 23 8.84 -15.53 1.63
CA GLY A 23 9.80 -16.63 1.46
C GLY A 23 11.12 -16.39 2.19
N SER A 24 12.11 -17.21 1.84
CA SER A 24 13.49 -17.06 2.34
C SER A 24 14.19 -15.80 1.83
N GLU A 25 13.76 -15.27 0.68
CA GLU A 25 14.33 -14.08 0.04
C GLU A 25 13.21 -13.10 -0.39
N PRO A 26 13.46 -11.78 -0.37
CA PRO A 26 12.52 -10.80 -0.91
C PRO A 26 12.31 -10.98 -2.42
N ASP A 27 11.06 -11.05 -2.86
CA ASP A 27 10.70 -11.18 -4.27
C ASP A 27 10.22 -9.84 -4.86
N SER A 28 11.12 -9.11 -5.54
CA SER A 28 10.78 -7.83 -6.16
C SER A 28 9.80 -7.95 -7.33
N THR A 29 9.65 -9.13 -7.94
CA THR A 29 8.69 -9.34 -9.04
C THR A 29 7.25 -9.17 -8.58
N GLN A 30 7.01 -9.27 -7.26
CA GLN A 30 5.71 -9.05 -6.63
C GLN A 30 5.47 -7.57 -6.27
N ALA A 31 6.37 -6.63 -6.56
CA ALA A 31 6.24 -5.23 -6.13
C ALA A 31 4.93 -4.55 -6.57
N VAL A 32 4.52 -4.75 -7.82
CA VAL A 32 3.25 -4.22 -8.34
C VAL A 32 2.06 -4.85 -7.64
N TYR A 33 2.09 -6.17 -7.47
CA TYR A 33 1.01 -6.93 -6.83
C TYR A 33 0.87 -6.57 -5.34
N ALA A 34 1.99 -6.48 -4.64
CA ALA A 34 2.08 -6.05 -3.25
C ALA A 34 1.52 -4.64 -3.06
N LEU A 35 1.90 -3.69 -3.90
CA LEU A 35 1.39 -2.33 -3.83
C LEU A 35 -0.11 -2.26 -4.14
N TYR A 36 -0.58 -3.00 -5.14
CA TYR A 36 -2.00 -3.08 -5.46
C TYR A 36 -2.82 -3.57 -4.25
N HIS A 37 -2.37 -4.63 -3.58
CA HIS A 37 -3.04 -5.16 -2.39
C HIS A 37 -3.01 -4.17 -1.22
N ALA A 38 -1.88 -3.51 -0.98
CA ALA A 38 -1.73 -2.52 0.08
C ALA A 38 -2.65 -1.30 -0.12
N VAL A 39 -2.73 -0.78 -1.35
CA VAL A 39 -3.61 0.34 -1.70
C VAL A 39 -5.08 -0.05 -1.56
N ARG A 40 -5.45 -1.26 -1.98
CA ARG A 40 -6.81 -1.78 -1.81
C ARG A 40 -7.20 -1.91 -0.34
N CYS A 41 -6.31 -2.45 0.50
CA CYS A 41 -6.54 -2.58 1.93
C CYS A 41 -6.73 -1.20 2.61
N LEU A 42 -5.87 -0.22 2.27
CA LEU A 42 -6.04 1.14 2.77
C LEU A 42 -7.38 1.74 2.35
N HIS A 43 -7.79 1.54 1.09
CA HIS A 43 -9.06 2.05 0.59
C HIS A 43 -10.26 1.45 1.34
N GLU A 44 -10.28 0.12 1.51
CA GLU A 44 -11.32 -0.59 2.25
C GLU A 44 -11.42 -0.10 3.71
N GLN A 45 -10.29 0.08 4.40
CA GLN A 45 -10.30 0.60 5.77
C GLN A 45 -10.80 2.05 5.87
N LEU A 46 -10.46 2.90 4.90
CA LEU A 46 -10.96 4.27 4.87
C LEU A 46 -12.46 4.33 4.62
N GLU A 47 -13.00 3.43 3.79
CA GLU A 47 -14.45 3.28 3.59
C GLU A 47 -15.14 2.81 4.87
N GLU A 48 -14.59 1.81 5.57
CA GLU A 48 -15.12 1.30 6.85
C GLU A 48 -15.16 2.38 7.95
N LEU A 49 -14.17 3.26 7.98
CA LEU A 49 -14.09 4.39 8.90
C LEU A 49 -14.99 5.57 8.50
N GLY A 50 -15.70 5.49 7.38
CA GLY A 50 -16.51 6.59 6.85
C GLY A 50 -15.68 7.79 6.40
N GLN A 51 -14.39 7.58 6.09
CA GLN A 51 -13.46 8.59 5.59
C GLN A 51 -12.92 8.24 4.19
N PRO A 52 -13.81 7.93 3.20
CA PRO A 52 -13.35 7.65 1.85
C PRO A 52 -12.59 8.88 1.32
N SER A 53 -11.31 8.69 1.02
CA SER A 53 -10.43 9.80 0.66
C SER A 53 -9.54 9.40 -0.51
N PHE A 54 -9.91 9.89 -1.70
CA PHE A 54 -9.11 9.75 -2.92
C PHE A 54 -7.68 10.26 -2.72
N LEU A 55 -7.52 11.36 -1.96
CA LEU A 55 -6.20 11.95 -1.69
C LEU A 55 -5.32 11.08 -0.79
N SER A 56 -5.88 10.09 -0.10
CA SER A 56 -5.16 9.27 0.86
C SER A 56 -4.43 8.10 0.24
N TRP A 57 -4.90 7.55 -0.89
CA TRP A 57 -4.35 6.33 -1.49
C TRP A 57 -3.65 6.56 -2.84
N VAL A 58 -3.99 7.61 -3.58
CA VAL A 58 -3.38 7.94 -4.89
C VAL A 58 -1.87 8.19 -4.84
N PRO A 59 -1.25 8.73 -3.76
CA PRO A 59 0.20 8.93 -3.71
C PRO A 59 1.02 7.64 -3.82
N PHE A 60 0.45 6.49 -3.51
CA PHE A 60 1.15 5.21 -3.53
C PHE A 60 1.24 4.68 -4.96
N ILE A 61 2.35 5.01 -5.63
CA ILE A 61 2.64 4.61 -7.01
C ILE A 61 3.85 3.68 -7.07
N HIS A 62 3.80 2.73 -8.00
CA HIS A 62 4.96 1.92 -8.38
C HIS A 62 5.54 2.47 -9.70
N VAL A 63 6.85 2.67 -9.74
CA VAL A 63 7.57 3.07 -10.95
C VAL A 63 8.80 2.20 -11.08
N GLY A 64 8.83 1.34 -12.10
CA GLY A 64 9.92 0.40 -12.31
C GLY A 64 9.46 -0.90 -12.94
N MET A 65 10.40 -1.83 -13.04
CA MET A 65 10.20 -3.23 -13.41
C MET A 65 10.70 -4.09 -12.25
#